data_AF-A0A1Y2G5F3-F1
#
_entry.id   AF-A0A1Y2G5F3-F1
#
_cell.length_a   1.000
_cell.length_b   1.000
_cell.length_c   1.000
_cell.angle_alpha   90.00
_cell.angle_beta   90.00
_cell.angle_gamma   90.00
#
_symmetry.space_group_name_H-M   'P 1'
#
loop_
_entity.id
_entity.type
_entity.pdbx_description
1 polymer ?
#
loop_
_entity_poly.entity_id
_entity_poly.type
_entity_poly.pdbx_seq_one_letter_code
_entity_poly.pdbx_strand_id
1 'polypeptide(L)'
;MGLRDILRAAATLAALVTLGFSFVGVKMNDPPEQSRSPLTGFPTWHGTIPNEDKEVNYAFVLAALLFTVGASYLSHRATKSPSRSLTGFVTLSTGNEESSVQVNELIQYYIDATTISVVGYIFFDVGKIWAVVGVLHNLLEVALLLTFLQGGRVTKVSFGLYLFVYVCLVILFSVYLDWPKDAIFFRWQGLCSDFGLVIMFVRIFISTKKQLEAFGNRDLHDEELARAQSVVERLAQEQERSGSIDALAIHHPKAGDRIAHTAGPSSATVAVNSPLDYLQSGLKKFVALPPTPPQSHQPKDRSPESTPRSQHQAHFDGETVHVLVGDDSANVDANDCTRPVVRTLSKDKSIWGVEWYNPNQLLILIAASVFHLVGNVLVTIWPRSMYALAAFQFSYGVVFPLYAYYLYVDNHALRQTKVYLPQFTKVKTFTVICLTFIGATLTIRLALYFSTRPASGSVF
;
A
#
# COMPACT_ATOMS: atom_id res chain seq x y z
N MET A 1 23.34 -5.85 -12.37
CA MET A 1 22.41 -5.06 -13.19
C MET A 1 22.61 -5.47 -14.64
N GLY A 2 21.56 -5.89 -15.35
CA GLY A 2 21.71 -6.42 -16.72
C GLY A 2 21.73 -5.31 -17.77
N LEU A 3 22.49 -5.51 -18.85
CA LEU A 3 22.55 -4.60 -20.01
C LEU A 3 21.15 -4.25 -20.56
N ARG A 4 20.23 -5.22 -20.55
CA ARG A 4 18.84 -5.03 -21.00
C ARG A 4 18.08 -3.95 -20.21
N ASP A 5 18.31 -3.84 -18.90
CA ASP A 5 17.65 -2.84 -18.07
C ASP A 5 18.21 -1.43 -18.36
N ILE A 6 19.53 -1.34 -18.60
CA ILE A 6 20.19 -0.09 -18.99
C ILE A 6 19.66 0.40 -20.34
N LEU A 7 19.60 -0.48 -21.34
CA LEU A 7 19.10 -0.13 -22.67
C LEU A 7 17.65 0.33 -22.63
N ARG A 8 16.80 -0.30 -21.81
CA ARG A 8 15.41 0.13 -21.61
C ARG A 8 15.34 1.53 -20.99
N ALA A 9 16.08 1.77 -19.91
CA ALA A 9 16.12 3.08 -19.27
C ALA A 9 16.63 4.18 -20.22
N ALA A 10 17.67 3.90 -21.01
CA ALA A 10 18.19 4.83 -22.01
C ALA A 10 17.16 5.13 -23.11
N ALA A 11 16.46 4.11 -23.62
CA ALA A 11 15.41 4.29 -24.61
C ALA A 11 14.23 5.12 -24.07
N THR A 12 13.79 4.88 -22.82
CA THR A 12 12.72 5.66 -22.21
C THR A 12 13.16 7.11 -21.98
N LEU A 13 14.40 7.36 -21.57
CA LEU A 13 14.94 8.70 -21.45
C LEU A 13 15.01 9.42 -22.80
N ALA A 14 15.47 8.74 -23.86
CA ALA A 14 15.52 9.30 -25.20
C ALA A 14 14.12 9.67 -25.73
N ALA A 15 13.10 8.84 -25.44
CA ALA A 15 11.71 9.15 -25.77
C ALA A 15 11.20 10.38 -25.03
N LEU A 16 11.49 10.49 -23.73
CA LEU A 16 11.13 11.67 -22.93
C LEU A 16 11.80 12.94 -23.45
N VAL A 17 13.09 12.88 -23.76
CA VAL A 17 13.86 14.01 -24.31
C VAL A 17 13.29 14.43 -25.67
N THR A 18 13.05 13.48 -26.57
CA THR A 18 12.44 13.74 -27.88
C THR A 18 11.07 14.39 -27.74
N LEU A 19 10.25 13.90 -26.81
CA LEU A 19 8.94 14.47 -26.55
C LEU A 19 9.03 15.89 -25.95
N GLY A 20 10.01 16.15 -25.09
CA GLY A 20 10.31 17.50 -24.60
C GLY A 20 10.69 18.46 -25.72
N PHE A 21 11.54 18.02 -26.65
CA PHE A 21 11.89 18.81 -27.84
C PHE A 21 10.70 19.10 -28.76
N SER A 22 9.64 18.29 -28.73
CA SER A 22 8.44 18.57 -29.52
C SER A 22 7.80 19.92 -29.17
N PHE A 23 7.99 20.43 -27.94
CA PHE A 23 7.46 21.73 -27.49
C PHE A 23 8.21 22.92 -28.07
N VAL A 24 9.40 22.73 -28.64
CA VAL A 24 10.14 23.80 -29.31
C VAL A 24 9.30 24.31 -30.49
N GLY A 25 8.99 25.61 -30.46
CA GLY A 25 8.20 26.27 -31.50
C GLY A 25 6.68 26.19 -31.31
N VAL A 26 6.15 25.57 -30.24
CA VAL A 26 4.73 25.73 -29.89
C VAL A 26 4.51 27.13 -29.35
N LYS A 27 3.96 27.98 -30.22
CA LYS A 27 3.55 29.33 -29.88
C LYS A 27 2.20 29.28 -29.15
N MET A 28 2.19 29.62 -27.87
CA MET A 28 0.94 29.92 -27.12
C MET A 28 0.54 31.37 -27.34
N ASN A 29 0.51 31.82 -28.60
CA ASN A 29 0.49 33.26 -28.89
C ASN A 29 -0.80 33.96 -28.46
N ASP A 30 -1.89 33.22 -28.32
CA ASP A 30 -3.18 33.74 -27.89
C ASP A 30 -3.83 32.73 -26.94
N PRO A 31 -3.43 32.69 -25.65
CA PRO A 31 -4.10 31.83 -24.70
C PRO A 31 -5.58 32.25 -24.61
N PRO A 32 -6.51 31.29 -24.46
CA PRO A 32 -7.91 31.64 -24.32
C PRO A 32 -8.10 32.54 -23.11
N GLU A 33 -9.05 33.47 -23.21
CA GLU A 33 -9.46 34.31 -22.09
C GLU A 33 -9.86 33.42 -20.91
N GLN A 34 -9.33 33.73 -19.72
CA GLN A 34 -9.67 32.99 -18.50
C GLN A 34 -11.13 33.22 -18.15
N SER A 35 -11.84 32.14 -17.83
CA SER A 35 -13.13 32.28 -17.17
C SER A 35 -12.93 32.82 -15.75
N ARG A 36 -14.02 33.29 -15.15
CA ARG A 36 -14.06 33.71 -13.75
C ARG A 36 -14.99 32.78 -12.98
N SER A 37 -14.57 32.41 -11.78
CA SER A 37 -15.40 31.62 -10.87
C SER A 37 -16.74 32.32 -10.66
N PRO A 38 -17.89 31.63 -10.85
CA PRO A 38 -19.21 32.25 -10.72
C PRO A 38 -19.49 32.83 -9.34
N LEU A 39 -18.93 32.23 -8.27
CA LEU A 39 -19.18 32.64 -6.90
C LEU A 39 -18.23 33.73 -6.40
N THR A 40 -16.96 33.68 -6.81
CA THR A 40 -15.92 34.56 -6.24
C THR A 40 -15.37 35.58 -7.23
N GLY A 41 -15.59 35.39 -8.53
CA GLY A 41 -15.05 36.25 -9.59
C GLY A 41 -13.54 36.11 -9.82
N PHE A 42 -12.86 35.20 -9.11
CA PHE A 42 -11.44 34.93 -9.29
C PHE A 42 -11.13 34.26 -10.63
N PRO A 43 -9.96 34.51 -11.25
CA PRO A 43 -9.57 33.87 -12.50
C PRO A 43 -9.42 32.36 -12.36
N THR A 44 -9.91 31.61 -13.35
CA THR A 44 -9.86 30.14 -13.38
C THR A 44 -8.81 29.62 -14.37
N TRP A 45 -8.51 28.33 -14.29
CA TRP A 45 -7.58 27.60 -15.13
C TRP A 45 -8.25 26.91 -16.33
N HIS A 46 -9.37 27.46 -16.77
CA HIS A 46 -10.01 27.10 -18.02
C HIS A 46 -10.56 28.36 -18.70
N GLY A 47 -10.69 28.29 -20.02
CA GLY A 47 -11.39 29.33 -20.76
C GLY A 47 -12.90 29.13 -20.70
N THR A 48 -13.64 30.03 -21.37
CA THR A 48 -15.08 29.86 -21.57
C THR A 48 -15.37 28.60 -22.37
N ILE A 49 -16.20 27.73 -21.79
CA ILE A 49 -16.74 26.52 -22.43
C ILE A 49 -17.91 26.97 -23.32
N PRO A 50 -17.82 26.83 -24.66
CA PRO A 50 -18.91 27.20 -25.55
C PRO A 50 -20.15 26.37 -25.26
N ASN A 51 -21.33 27.01 -25.25
CA ASN A 51 -22.62 26.35 -25.00
C ASN A 51 -22.66 25.56 -23.68
N GLU A 52 -21.95 26.03 -22.66
CA GLU A 52 -21.97 25.40 -21.34
C GLU A 52 -23.38 25.46 -20.75
N ASP A 53 -23.99 24.29 -20.59
CA ASP A 53 -25.14 24.12 -19.73
C ASP A 53 -24.67 24.05 -18.27
N LYS A 54 -24.81 25.18 -17.58
CA LYS A 54 -24.38 25.31 -16.18
C LYS A 54 -25.18 24.42 -15.24
N GLU A 55 -26.46 24.18 -15.52
CA GLU A 55 -27.29 23.34 -14.66
C GLU A 55 -26.79 21.89 -14.72
N VAL A 56 -26.49 21.41 -15.93
CA VAL A 56 -25.93 20.07 -16.12
C VAL A 56 -24.53 19.97 -15.51
N ASN A 57 -23.66 20.97 -15.71
CA ASN A 57 -22.34 20.99 -15.07
C ASN A 57 -22.47 20.91 -13.53
N TYR A 58 -23.30 21.75 -12.92
CA TYR A 58 -23.54 21.72 -11.48
C TYR A 58 -24.15 20.41 -10.99
N ALA A 59 -25.02 19.78 -11.78
CA ALA A 59 -25.57 18.47 -11.44
C ALA A 59 -24.47 17.39 -11.37
N PHE A 60 -23.52 17.38 -12.33
CA PHE A 60 -22.38 16.47 -12.30
C PHE A 60 -21.44 16.74 -11.12
N VAL A 61 -21.19 18.00 -10.81
CA VAL A 61 -20.34 18.41 -9.67
C VAL A 61 -20.99 18.01 -8.35
N LEU A 62 -22.30 18.22 -8.21
CA LEU A 62 -23.06 17.80 -7.04
C LEU A 62 -23.06 16.27 -6.90
N ALA A 63 -23.24 15.53 -8.00
CA ALA A 63 -23.13 14.08 -7.99
C ALA A 63 -21.74 13.64 -7.52
N ALA A 64 -20.66 14.19 -8.09
CA ALA A 64 -19.30 13.90 -7.67
C ALA A 64 -19.07 14.19 -6.18
N LEU A 65 -19.63 15.29 -5.66
CA LEU A 65 -19.59 15.60 -4.22
C LEU A 65 -20.31 14.53 -3.39
N LEU A 66 -21.53 14.14 -3.75
CA LEU A 66 -22.30 13.14 -3.00
C LEU A 66 -21.59 11.78 -2.98
N PHE A 67 -21.03 11.35 -4.12
CA PHE A 67 -20.26 10.11 -4.20
C PHE A 67 -18.97 10.16 -3.39
N THR A 68 -18.23 11.27 -3.43
CA THR A 68 -16.97 11.40 -2.66
C THR A 68 -17.24 11.49 -1.15
N VAL A 69 -18.27 12.22 -0.72
CA VAL A 69 -18.72 12.24 0.70
C VAL A 69 -19.17 10.84 1.15
N GLY A 70 -19.97 10.15 0.35
CA GLY A 70 -20.40 8.78 0.64
C GLY A 70 -19.22 7.81 0.73
N ALA A 71 -18.27 7.89 -0.21
CA ALA A 71 -17.06 7.09 -0.22
C ALA A 71 -16.18 7.38 1.00
N SER A 72 -16.00 8.66 1.37
CA SER A 72 -15.29 9.07 2.58
C SER A 72 -15.93 8.45 3.82
N TYR A 73 -17.25 8.62 4.01
CA TYR A 73 -17.97 8.00 5.13
C TYR A 73 -17.80 6.47 5.19
N LEU A 74 -17.97 5.79 4.05
CA LEU A 74 -17.81 4.33 3.97
C LEU A 74 -16.36 3.90 4.25
N SER A 75 -15.37 4.65 3.78
CA SER A 75 -13.96 4.37 4.01
C SER A 75 -13.58 4.48 5.49
N HIS A 76 -14.04 5.53 6.19
CA HIS A 76 -13.89 5.68 7.65
C HIS A 76 -14.54 4.53 8.41
N ARG A 77 -15.74 4.10 7.99
CA ARG A 77 -16.40 2.94 8.58
C ARG A 77 -15.61 1.66 8.32
N ALA A 78 -15.05 1.51 7.13
CA ALA A 78 -14.26 0.35 6.75
C ALA A 78 -12.94 0.25 7.55
N THR A 79 -12.34 1.37 7.94
CA THR A 79 -11.04 1.42 8.64
C THR A 79 -11.13 1.50 10.16
N LYS A 80 -12.29 1.83 10.75
CA LYS A 80 -12.46 1.99 12.21
C LYS A 80 -12.21 0.71 13.03
N SER A 81 -12.53 -0.45 12.47
CA SER A 81 -12.41 -1.74 13.16
C SER A 81 -11.77 -2.77 12.22
N PRO A 82 -10.46 -2.64 11.93
CA PRO A 82 -9.80 -3.59 11.05
C PRO A 82 -9.92 -4.99 11.66
N SER A 83 -10.27 -5.98 10.83
CA SER A 83 -10.23 -7.37 11.29
C SER A 83 -8.80 -7.74 11.71
N ARG A 84 -8.66 -8.74 12.59
CA ARG A 84 -7.33 -9.26 12.96
C ARG A 84 -6.57 -9.85 11.76
N SER A 85 -7.25 -10.08 10.63
CA SER A 85 -6.72 -10.69 9.40
C SER A 85 -6.45 -9.66 8.30
N LEU A 86 -5.73 -8.59 8.63
CA LEU A 86 -5.27 -7.59 7.65
C LEU A 86 -4.33 -8.19 6.59
N THR A 87 -4.40 -7.65 5.38
CA THR A 87 -3.51 -8.00 4.27
C THR A 87 -2.05 -7.70 4.63
N GLY A 88 -1.17 -8.66 4.35
CA GLY A 88 0.28 -8.52 4.52
C GLY A 88 0.93 -8.10 3.20
N PHE A 89 1.60 -6.95 3.17
CA PHE A 89 2.50 -6.54 2.10
C PHE A 89 3.86 -7.20 2.29
N VAL A 90 4.20 -8.14 1.40
CA VAL A 90 5.49 -8.83 1.42
C VAL A 90 6.44 -8.16 0.44
N THR A 91 7.55 -7.64 0.96
CA THR A 91 8.60 -7.02 0.14
C THR A 91 9.54 -8.10 -0.41
N LEU A 92 9.50 -8.34 -1.71
CA LEU A 92 10.28 -9.42 -2.36
C LEU A 92 11.81 -9.31 -2.26
N SER A 93 12.35 -8.15 -1.88
CA SER A 93 13.81 -7.99 -1.69
C SER A 93 14.28 -8.35 -0.28
N THR A 94 13.42 -8.22 0.72
CA THR A 94 13.77 -8.45 2.13
C THR A 94 13.05 -9.65 2.74
N GLY A 95 11.92 -10.07 2.16
CA GLY A 95 11.03 -11.06 2.76
C GLY A 95 10.18 -10.49 3.91
N ASN A 96 10.35 -9.21 4.27
CA ASN A 96 9.60 -8.59 5.34
C ASN A 96 8.13 -8.47 4.95
N GLU A 97 7.27 -8.84 5.88
CA GLU A 97 5.82 -8.70 5.81
C GLU A 97 5.41 -7.48 6.65
N GLU A 98 4.77 -6.51 6.01
CA GLU A 98 4.25 -5.30 6.65
C GLU A 98 2.72 -5.28 6.53
N SER A 99 2.03 -4.72 7.52
CA SER A 99 0.56 -4.64 7.48
C SER A 99 0.05 -3.64 6.43
N SER A 100 -1.11 -3.90 5.83
CA SER A 100 -1.78 -2.98 4.91
C SER A 100 -2.37 -1.73 5.55
N VAL A 101 -2.40 -1.63 6.88
CA VAL A 101 -3.02 -0.52 7.62
C VAL A 101 -2.57 0.85 7.11
N GLN A 102 -1.27 1.08 6.98
CA GLN A 102 -0.76 2.39 6.56
C GLN A 102 -1.15 2.75 5.12
N VAL A 103 -1.19 1.77 4.22
CA VAL A 103 -1.64 1.97 2.84
C VAL A 103 -3.14 2.26 2.83
N ASN A 104 -3.91 1.53 3.64
CA ASN A 104 -5.36 1.72 3.75
C ASN A 104 -5.71 3.11 4.32
N GLU A 105 -5.00 3.56 5.34
CA GLU A 105 -5.11 4.92 5.88
C GLU A 105 -4.78 5.98 4.82
N LEU A 106 -3.71 5.79 4.03
CA LEU A 106 -3.38 6.72 2.94
C LEU A 106 -4.46 6.78 1.86
N ILE A 107 -5.05 5.64 1.48
CA ILE A 107 -6.18 5.61 0.53
C ILE A 107 -7.40 6.31 1.12
N GLN A 108 -7.69 6.12 2.41
CA GLN A 108 -8.76 6.83 3.10
C GLN A 108 -8.53 8.35 3.07
N TYR A 109 -7.33 8.81 3.46
CA TYR A 109 -7.00 10.23 3.38
C TYR A 109 -7.09 10.78 1.96
N TYR A 110 -6.77 9.96 0.95
CA TYR A 110 -6.87 10.35 -0.46
C TYR A 110 -8.33 10.59 -0.86
N ILE A 111 -9.26 9.75 -0.40
CA ILE A 111 -10.71 9.95 -0.59
C ILE A 111 -11.15 11.26 0.11
N ASP A 112 -10.69 11.50 1.34
CA ASP A 112 -11.02 12.70 2.11
C ASP A 112 -10.49 13.99 1.45
N ALA A 113 -9.23 14.00 1.03
CA ALA A 113 -8.62 15.15 0.35
C ALA A 113 -9.29 15.45 -0.99
N THR A 114 -9.77 14.42 -1.68
CA THR A 114 -10.54 14.61 -2.91
C THR A 114 -11.90 15.22 -2.61
N THR A 115 -12.58 14.77 -1.56
CA THR A 115 -13.85 15.37 -1.11
C THR A 115 -13.66 16.86 -0.82
N ILE A 116 -12.60 17.22 -0.09
CA ILE A 116 -12.22 18.61 0.18
C ILE A 116 -11.92 19.39 -1.11
N SER A 117 -11.25 18.75 -2.08
CA SER A 117 -10.93 19.37 -3.38
C SER A 117 -12.19 19.62 -4.22
N VAL A 118 -13.18 18.74 -4.20
CA VAL A 118 -14.48 18.93 -4.88
C VAL A 118 -15.27 20.07 -4.21
N VAL A 119 -15.28 20.13 -2.88
CA VAL A 119 -15.86 21.28 -2.15
C VAL A 119 -15.15 22.57 -2.54
N GLY A 120 -13.82 22.57 -2.57
CA GLY A 120 -13.03 23.71 -3.01
C GLY A 120 -13.37 24.13 -4.44
N TYR A 121 -13.61 23.17 -5.34
CA TYR A 121 -13.97 23.45 -6.73
C TYR A 121 -15.31 24.19 -6.82
N ILE A 122 -16.31 23.82 -6.00
CA ILE A 122 -17.60 24.51 -5.95
C ILE A 122 -17.41 26.00 -5.61
N PHE A 123 -16.55 26.32 -4.64
CA PHE A 123 -16.35 27.70 -4.19
C PHE A 123 -15.45 28.53 -5.10
N PHE A 124 -14.32 27.96 -5.53
CA PHE A 124 -13.25 28.72 -6.17
C PHE A 124 -13.11 28.45 -7.66
N ASP A 125 -13.78 27.42 -8.17
CA ASP A 125 -13.50 26.82 -9.47
C ASP A 125 -12.03 26.32 -9.57
N VAL A 126 -11.64 25.61 -10.63
CA VAL A 126 -10.23 25.22 -10.80
C VAL A 126 -9.41 26.49 -11.08
N GLY A 127 -8.46 26.83 -10.23
CA GLY A 127 -7.62 28.02 -10.36
C GLY A 127 -6.51 28.07 -9.31
N LYS A 128 -5.76 29.18 -9.22
CA LYS A 128 -4.63 29.33 -8.27
C LYS A 128 -5.06 29.17 -6.81
N ILE A 129 -6.23 29.68 -6.43
CA ILE A 129 -6.74 29.57 -5.05
C ILE A 129 -7.13 28.12 -4.74
N TRP A 130 -7.85 27.49 -5.67
CA TRP A 130 -8.21 26.07 -5.55
C TRP A 130 -6.99 25.15 -5.50
N ALA A 131 -5.90 25.50 -6.17
CA ALA A 131 -4.67 24.70 -6.16
C ALA A 131 -4.12 24.44 -4.74
N VAL A 132 -4.40 25.32 -3.78
CA VAL A 132 -4.02 25.15 -2.37
C VAL A 132 -4.69 23.93 -1.74
N VAL A 133 -5.92 23.62 -2.13
CA VAL A 133 -6.61 22.40 -1.69
C VAL A 133 -6.38 21.24 -2.65
N GLY A 134 -6.37 21.50 -3.96
CA GLY A 134 -6.14 20.49 -4.99
C GLY A 134 -4.75 19.84 -4.89
N VAL A 135 -3.75 20.53 -4.36
CA VAL A 135 -2.42 19.91 -4.12
C VAL A 135 -2.47 18.80 -3.07
N LEU A 136 -3.41 18.84 -2.11
CA LEU A 136 -3.53 17.78 -1.10
C LEU A 136 -3.96 16.44 -1.71
N HIS A 137 -4.84 16.49 -2.72
CA HIS A 137 -5.22 15.31 -3.49
C HIS A 137 -4.00 14.70 -4.18
N ASN A 138 -3.27 15.49 -4.98
CA ASN A 138 -2.06 15.00 -5.69
C ASN A 138 -0.96 14.56 -4.71
N LEU A 139 -0.83 15.25 -3.57
CA LEU A 139 0.13 14.91 -2.52
C LEU A 139 -0.05 13.48 -2.03
N LEU A 140 -1.30 13.04 -1.85
CA LEU A 140 -1.60 11.71 -1.34
C LEU A 140 -1.39 10.61 -2.38
N GLU A 141 -1.52 10.93 -3.67
CA GLU A 141 -1.08 10.03 -4.73
C GLU A 141 0.44 9.83 -4.72
N VAL A 142 1.20 10.94 -4.58
CA VAL A 142 2.65 10.89 -4.43
C VAL A 142 3.03 10.14 -3.16
N ALA A 143 2.30 10.34 -2.05
CA ALA A 143 2.51 9.61 -0.80
C ALA A 143 2.29 8.10 -0.98
N LEU A 144 1.21 7.69 -1.65
CA LEU A 144 0.95 6.28 -1.99
C LEU A 144 2.08 5.68 -2.83
N LEU A 145 2.51 6.39 -3.87
CA LEU A 145 3.64 5.96 -4.72
C LEU A 145 4.93 5.78 -3.91
N LEU A 146 5.27 6.74 -3.06
CA LEU A 146 6.46 6.67 -2.20
C LEU A 146 6.36 5.53 -1.18
N THR A 147 5.17 5.29 -0.60
CA THR A 147 4.93 4.18 0.34
C THR A 147 5.15 2.84 -0.34
N PHE A 148 4.61 2.61 -1.54
CA PHE A 148 4.86 1.38 -2.29
C PHE A 148 6.34 1.21 -2.68
N LEU A 149 7.01 2.29 -3.08
CA LEU A 149 8.45 2.28 -3.36
C LEU A 149 9.31 1.95 -2.12
N GLN A 150 8.80 2.18 -0.92
CA GLN A 150 9.46 1.87 0.36
C GLN A 150 9.05 0.51 0.95
N GLY A 151 8.32 -0.32 0.21
CA GLY A 151 7.93 -1.65 0.69
C GLY A 151 6.61 -1.66 1.48
N GLY A 152 5.75 -0.66 1.27
CA GLY A 152 4.43 -0.59 1.89
C GLY A 152 4.40 0.10 3.25
N ARG A 153 5.57 0.52 3.76
CA ARG A 153 5.70 1.22 5.05
C ARG A 153 6.60 2.45 4.95
N VAL A 154 6.16 3.54 5.56
CA VAL A 154 6.96 4.75 5.73
C VAL A 154 7.89 4.56 6.93
N THR A 155 9.19 4.41 6.66
CA THR A 155 10.19 4.19 7.72
C THR A 155 11.14 5.35 7.91
N LYS A 156 11.19 6.28 6.96
CA LYS A 156 12.22 7.33 6.91
C LYS A 156 11.63 8.72 7.06
N VAL A 157 12.26 9.55 7.89
CA VAL A 157 11.96 10.99 8.02
C VAL A 157 12.03 11.72 6.66
N SER A 158 12.90 11.24 5.76
CA SER A 158 12.99 11.77 4.39
C SER A 158 11.68 11.71 3.62
N PHE A 159 10.75 10.82 3.97
CA PHE A 159 9.41 10.75 3.36
C PHE A 159 8.65 12.07 3.51
N GLY A 160 8.54 12.59 4.74
CA GLY A 160 7.88 13.87 5.00
C GLY A 160 8.58 15.04 4.31
N LEU A 161 9.93 15.01 4.26
CA LEU A 161 10.70 16.02 3.54
C LEU A 161 10.41 16.01 2.03
N TYR A 162 10.32 14.84 1.39
CA TYR A 162 9.98 14.75 -0.04
C TYR A 162 8.59 15.29 -0.33
N LEU A 163 7.61 14.94 0.51
CA LEU A 163 6.24 15.45 0.39
C LEU A 163 6.18 16.98 0.57
N PHE A 164 6.87 17.52 1.58
CA PHE A 164 6.95 18.96 1.82
C PHE A 164 7.59 19.69 0.64
N VAL A 165 8.75 19.21 0.16
CA VAL A 165 9.43 19.79 -1.01
C VAL A 165 8.53 19.76 -2.24
N TYR A 166 7.81 18.65 -2.47
CA TYR A 166 6.85 18.55 -3.56
C TYR A 166 5.75 19.62 -3.47
N VAL A 167 5.09 19.79 -2.31
CA VAL A 167 4.06 20.84 -2.12
C VAL A 167 4.65 22.23 -2.37
N CYS A 168 5.81 22.54 -1.78
CA CYS A 168 6.47 23.83 -1.96
C CYS A 168 6.76 24.12 -3.43
N LEU A 169 7.27 23.14 -4.18
CA LEU A 169 7.54 23.32 -5.61
C LEU A 169 6.24 23.51 -6.40
N VAL A 170 5.21 22.70 -6.16
CA VAL A 170 3.93 22.82 -6.88
C VAL A 170 3.32 24.20 -6.66
N ILE A 171 3.23 24.65 -5.40
CA ILE A 171 2.68 25.97 -5.08
C ILE A 171 3.56 27.09 -5.64
N LEU A 172 4.89 27.01 -5.48
CA LEU A 172 5.82 28.01 -6.02
C LEU A 172 5.64 28.19 -7.53
N PHE A 173 5.62 27.10 -8.29
CA PHE A 173 5.43 27.15 -9.74
C PHE A 173 4.03 27.62 -10.13
N SER A 174 2.98 27.17 -9.45
CA SER A 174 1.60 27.63 -9.73
C SER A 174 1.39 29.11 -9.42
N VAL A 175 2.10 29.68 -8.44
CA VAL A 175 2.08 31.11 -8.15
C VAL A 175 2.89 31.89 -9.18
N TYR A 176 4.13 31.45 -9.44
CA TYR A 176 5.11 32.16 -10.27
C TYR A 176 4.80 32.12 -11.77
N LEU A 177 4.21 31.04 -12.26
CA LEU A 177 3.85 30.92 -13.67
C LEU A 177 2.58 31.73 -13.96
N ASP A 178 2.58 32.40 -15.11
CA ASP A 178 1.41 33.08 -15.65
C ASP A 178 0.50 32.12 -16.42
N TRP A 179 -0.77 32.47 -16.52
CA TRP A 179 -1.72 31.78 -17.40
C TRP A 179 -1.19 31.73 -18.85
N PRO A 180 -1.27 30.58 -19.54
CA PRO A 180 -1.83 29.29 -19.13
C PRO A 180 -0.80 28.29 -18.58
N LYS A 181 0.45 28.73 -18.34
CA LYS A 181 1.57 27.86 -17.98
C LYS A 181 1.41 27.25 -16.60
N ASP A 182 0.84 28.00 -15.65
CA ASP A 182 0.49 27.53 -14.31
C ASP A 182 -0.51 26.37 -14.34
N ALA A 183 -1.58 26.49 -15.13
CA ALA A 183 -2.59 25.45 -15.32
C ALA A 183 -2.00 24.21 -15.99
N ILE A 184 -1.19 24.40 -17.05
CA ILE A 184 -0.51 23.30 -17.73
C ILE A 184 0.42 22.57 -16.78
N PHE A 185 1.22 23.30 -15.99
CA PHE A 185 2.12 22.71 -15.01
C PHE A 185 1.34 21.94 -13.94
N PHE A 186 0.28 22.52 -13.37
CA PHE A 186 -0.51 21.87 -12.34
C PHE A 186 -1.19 20.59 -12.84
N ARG A 187 -1.69 20.59 -14.08
CA ARG A 187 -2.23 19.37 -14.71
C ARG A 187 -1.15 18.35 -15.01
N TRP A 188 0.00 18.79 -15.53
CA TRP A 188 1.11 17.90 -15.88
C TRP A 188 1.61 17.12 -14.67
N GLN A 189 1.81 17.79 -13.52
CA GLN A 189 2.29 17.10 -12.32
C GLN A 189 1.27 16.10 -11.76
N GLY A 190 -0.04 16.41 -11.81
CA GLY A 190 -1.10 15.48 -11.38
C GLY A 190 -1.20 14.27 -12.32
N LEU A 191 -1.13 14.50 -13.63
CA LEU A 191 -1.06 13.39 -14.59
C LEU A 191 0.17 12.49 -14.35
N CYS A 192 1.30 13.04 -13.91
CA CYS A 192 2.47 12.22 -13.57
C CYS A 192 2.17 11.25 -12.42
N SER A 193 1.45 11.69 -11.38
CA SER A 193 1.05 10.80 -10.28
C SER A 193 -0.04 9.81 -10.70
N ASP A 194 -1.02 10.23 -11.50
CA ASP A 194 -2.07 9.35 -12.05
C ASP A 194 -1.49 8.16 -12.83
N PHE A 195 -0.63 8.46 -13.82
CA PHE A 195 0.05 7.41 -14.61
C PHE A 195 0.92 6.54 -13.69
N GLY A 196 1.54 7.15 -12.68
CA GLY A 196 2.37 6.44 -11.71
C GLY A 196 1.56 5.40 -10.94
N LEU A 197 0.39 5.78 -10.43
CA LEU A 197 -0.46 4.90 -9.63
C LEU A 197 -0.96 3.72 -10.46
N VAL A 198 -1.43 3.95 -11.68
CA VAL A 198 -1.85 2.88 -12.60
C VAL A 198 -0.71 1.89 -12.83
N ILE A 199 0.48 2.39 -13.18
CA ILE A 199 1.66 1.54 -13.41
C ILE A 199 2.02 0.76 -12.14
N MET A 200 1.95 1.42 -10.97
CA MET A 200 2.30 0.80 -9.70
C MET A 200 1.35 -0.33 -9.34
N PHE A 201 0.03 -0.10 -9.39
CA PHE A 201 -0.97 -1.11 -9.06
C PHE A 201 -0.91 -2.30 -10.02
N VAL A 202 -0.74 -2.06 -11.32
CA VAL A 202 -0.56 -3.14 -12.31
C VAL A 202 0.68 -3.98 -11.98
N ARG A 203 1.80 -3.34 -11.61
CA ARG A 203 3.03 -4.07 -11.23
C ARG A 203 2.85 -4.88 -9.94
N ILE A 204 2.15 -4.34 -8.94
CA ILE A 204 1.84 -5.06 -7.70
C ILE A 204 0.95 -6.27 -7.99
N PHE A 205 -0.07 -6.12 -8.83
CA PHE A 205 -0.95 -7.22 -9.25
C PHE A 205 -0.18 -8.33 -9.97
N ILE A 206 0.62 -7.99 -10.99
CA ILE A 206 1.41 -8.98 -11.74
C ILE A 206 2.42 -9.69 -10.83
N SER A 207 3.10 -8.94 -9.96
CA SER A 207 4.05 -9.48 -8.98
C SER A 207 3.37 -10.46 -8.02
N THR A 208 2.22 -10.06 -7.47
CA THR A 208 1.42 -10.88 -6.56
C THR A 208 0.95 -12.16 -7.24
N LYS A 209 0.36 -12.05 -8.43
CA LYS A 209 -0.11 -13.20 -9.20
C LYS A 209 1.03 -14.18 -9.50
N LYS A 210 2.18 -13.69 -9.99
CA LYS A 210 3.34 -14.53 -10.29
C LYS A 210 3.86 -15.28 -9.06
N GLN A 211 3.90 -14.63 -7.89
CA GLN A 211 4.37 -15.27 -6.67
C GLN A 211 3.39 -16.33 -6.20
N LEU A 212 2.08 -16.03 -6.18
CA LEU A 212 1.05 -17.01 -5.86
C LEU A 212 1.07 -18.22 -6.80
N GLU A 213 1.31 -18.01 -8.10
CA GLU A 213 1.49 -19.09 -9.09
C GLU A 213 2.78 -19.88 -8.85
N ALA A 214 3.88 -19.24 -8.42
CA ALA A 214 5.14 -19.91 -8.09
C ALA A 214 5.02 -20.78 -6.82
N PHE A 215 4.23 -20.33 -5.84
CA PHE A 215 3.79 -21.16 -4.71
C PHE A 215 2.76 -22.23 -5.12
N GLY A 216 2.22 -22.11 -6.35
CA GLY A 216 1.16 -22.91 -6.95
C GLY A 216 1.51 -24.34 -7.31
N ASN A 217 2.54 -24.94 -6.71
CA ASN A 217 2.38 -26.34 -6.30
C ASN A 217 1.76 -26.31 -4.90
N ARG A 218 0.44 -26.00 -4.87
CA ARG A 218 -0.37 -25.78 -3.65
C ARG A 218 -0.22 -26.95 -2.68
N ASP A 219 -0.21 -28.16 -3.22
CA ASP A 219 0.02 -29.39 -2.47
C ASP A 219 1.39 -29.38 -1.80
N LEU A 220 2.43 -28.93 -2.50
CA LEU A 220 3.81 -28.91 -1.99
C LEU A 220 4.02 -27.84 -0.91
N HIS A 221 3.40 -26.67 -1.02
CA HIS A 221 3.50 -25.64 0.04
C HIS A 221 2.71 -26.04 1.28
N ASP A 222 1.49 -26.54 1.12
CA ASP A 222 0.69 -27.05 2.24
C ASP A 222 1.35 -28.29 2.86
N GLU A 223 2.01 -29.12 2.07
CA GLU A 223 2.79 -30.26 2.53
C GLU A 223 4.09 -29.84 3.22
N GLU A 224 4.78 -28.80 2.74
CA GLU A 224 5.95 -28.22 3.41
C GLU A 224 5.57 -27.56 4.74
N LEU A 225 4.46 -26.83 4.78
CA LEU A 225 3.94 -26.22 6.00
C LEU A 225 3.49 -27.30 6.99
N ALA A 226 2.77 -28.32 6.52
CA ALA A 226 2.38 -29.48 7.34
C ALA A 226 3.60 -30.26 7.84
N ARG A 227 4.65 -30.43 7.01
CA ARG A 227 5.92 -31.04 7.43
C ARG A 227 6.59 -30.19 8.50
N ALA A 228 6.69 -28.88 8.31
CA ALA A 228 7.29 -27.96 9.28
C ALA A 228 6.52 -27.99 10.62
N GLN A 229 5.19 -27.95 10.58
CA GLN A 229 4.34 -28.08 11.76
C GLN A 229 4.56 -29.44 12.46
N SER A 230 4.62 -30.54 11.70
CA SER A 230 4.90 -31.87 12.26
C SER A 230 6.28 -31.99 12.91
N VAL A 231 7.26 -31.19 12.48
CA VAL A 231 8.59 -31.14 13.08
C VAL A 231 8.54 -30.36 14.38
N VAL A 232 7.85 -29.21 14.39
CA VAL A 232 7.65 -28.41 15.61
C VAL A 232 6.89 -29.20 16.67
N GLU A 233 5.80 -29.89 16.30
CA GLU A 233 5.04 -30.75 17.23
C GLU A 233 5.88 -31.90 17.78
N ARG A 234 6.72 -32.53 16.93
CA ARG A 234 7.66 -33.57 17.39
C ARG A 234 8.69 -33.04 18.36
N LEU A 235 9.28 -31.88 18.07
CA LEU A 235 10.25 -31.24 18.97
C LEU A 235 9.61 -30.84 20.30
N ALA A 236 8.37 -30.33 20.28
CA ALA A 236 7.62 -30.03 21.49
C ALA A 236 7.34 -31.30 22.33
N GLN A 237 6.93 -32.40 21.70
CA GLN A 237 6.73 -33.69 22.37
C GLN A 237 8.03 -34.30 22.92
N GLU A 238 9.14 -34.16 22.20
CA GLU A 238 10.47 -34.59 22.66
C GLU A 238 10.94 -33.74 23.86
N GLN A 239 10.66 -32.44 23.86
CA GLN A 239 10.95 -31.55 24.98
C GLN A 239 10.10 -31.90 26.21
N GLU A 240 8.81 -32.23 26.06
CA GLU A 240 7.97 -32.72 27.16
C GLU A 240 8.45 -34.07 27.71
N ARG A 241 8.88 -34.99 26.84
CA ARG A 241 9.41 -36.29 27.25
C ARG A 241 10.77 -36.18 27.95
N SER A 242 11.64 -35.30 27.50
CA SER A 242 12.97 -35.08 28.08
C SER A 242 12.92 -34.27 29.37
N GLY A 243 12.04 -33.26 29.45
CA GLY A 243 11.77 -32.51 30.69
C GLY A 243 11.12 -33.32 31.81
N SER A 244 10.65 -34.54 31.52
CA SER A 244 10.13 -35.48 32.53
C SER A 244 11.24 -36.32 33.20
N ILE A 245 12.49 -36.27 32.73
CA ILE A 245 13.58 -37.10 33.26
C ILE A 245 14.28 -36.46 34.49
N ASP A 246 14.10 -35.16 34.75
CA ASP A 246 14.69 -34.52 35.94
C ASP A 246 13.82 -34.63 37.21
N ALA A 247 12.77 -35.44 37.18
CA ALA A 247 12.06 -35.88 38.40
C ALA A 247 12.64 -37.18 38.99
N LEU A 248 13.83 -37.62 38.59
CA LEU A 248 14.54 -38.73 39.22
C LEU A 248 15.35 -38.24 40.44
N ALA A 249 14.63 -38.10 41.56
CA ALA A 249 15.09 -38.22 42.94
C ALA A 249 16.60 -38.00 43.23
N ILE A 250 16.99 -36.76 43.51
CA ILE A 250 18.15 -36.50 44.39
C ILE A 250 17.65 -36.65 45.83
N HIS A 251 17.82 -37.85 46.37
CA HIS A 251 17.66 -38.15 47.79
C HIS A 251 18.72 -37.36 48.59
N HIS A 252 18.32 -36.25 49.20
CA HIS A 252 19.13 -35.59 50.22
C HIS A 252 19.12 -36.42 51.51
N PRO A 253 20.28 -36.79 52.08
CA PRO A 253 20.34 -37.43 53.38
C PRO A 253 20.01 -36.42 54.49
N LYS A 254 19.14 -36.83 55.41
CA LYS A 254 18.84 -36.14 56.67
C LYS A 254 20.05 -36.17 57.61
N ALA A 255 20.48 -35.00 58.03
CA ALA A 255 21.04 -34.70 59.35
C ALA A 255 20.53 -33.29 59.69
N GLY A 256 19.93 -32.99 60.82
CA GLY A 256 20.28 -33.41 62.17
C GLY A 256 20.65 -32.14 62.94
N ASP A 257 19.75 -31.76 63.84
CA ASP A 257 19.93 -30.90 65.02
C ASP A 257 19.66 -29.38 65.03
N ARG A 258 18.88 -29.09 66.07
CA ARG A 258 18.42 -27.86 66.73
C ARG A 258 19.50 -26.78 66.86
N ILE A 259 19.08 -25.51 66.89
CA ILE A 259 19.17 -24.59 68.05
C ILE A 259 18.06 -23.53 67.90
N ALA A 260 17.34 -23.25 69.01
CA ALA A 260 16.39 -22.16 69.16
C ALA A 260 17.09 -20.83 69.46
N HIS A 261 16.52 -19.68 69.06
CA HIS A 261 16.20 -18.55 69.96
C HIS A 261 15.69 -17.29 69.21
N THR A 262 14.65 -16.71 69.84
CA THR A 262 14.30 -15.27 69.99
C THR A 262 13.68 -14.42 68.87
N ALA A 263 12.43 -14.04 69.15
CA ALA A 263 11.69 -12.79 68.87
C ALA A 263 12.51 -11.58 68.36
N GLY A 264 12.06 -10.89 67.30
CA GLY A 264 11.19 -9.70 67.41
C GLY A 264 11.58 -8.64 66.36
N PRO A 265 10.72 -7.64 66.04
CA PRO A 265 10.39 -7.27 64.66
C PRO A 265 10.96 -5.92 64.19
N SER A 266 11.19 -5.75 62.88
CA SER A 266 11.11 -4.42 62.22
C SER A 266 11.12 -4.48 60.69
N SER A 267 10.05 -3.90 60.12
CA SER A 267 9.96 -3.11 58.89
C SER A 267 10.54 -3.66 57.58
N ALA A 268 9.64 -4.19 56.77
CA ALA A 268 9.75 -4.27 55.33
C ALA A 268 9.65 -2.88 54.68
N THR A 269 10.52 -2.60 53.72
CA THR A 269 10.23 -1.79 52.54
C THR A 269 10.93 -2.46 51.36
N VAL A 270 10.27 -3.49 50.84
CA VAL A 270 10.63 -4.10 49.56
C VAL A 270 10.03 -3.20 48.49
N ALA A 271 10.90 -2.57 47.69
CA ALA A 271 10.51 -1.83 46.51
C ALA A 271 9.82 -2.80 45.52
N VAL A 272 8.55 -2.53 45.26
CA VAL A 272 7.79 -3.19 44.19
C VAL A 272 8.33 -2.65 42.88
N ASN A 273 9.09 -3.48 42.16
CA ASN A 273 9.39 -3.22 40.76
C ASN A 273 8.07 -3.20 39.97
N SER A 274 7.88 -2.14 39.21
CA SER A 274 6.72 -1.92 38.35
C SER A 274 6.61 -3.03 37.28
N PRO A 275 5.41 -3.58 37.01
CA PRO A 275 5.19 -4.53 35.91
C PRO A 275 5.51 -3.99 34.50
N LEU A 276 5.86 -2.71 34.36
CA LEU A 276 6.24 -2.10 33.09
C LEU A 276 7.71 -2.34 32.68
N ASP A 277 8.61 -2.66 33.61
CA ASP A 277 10.05 -2.79 33.30
C ASP A 277 10.38 -4.13 32.62
N TYR A 278 9.50 -5.13 32.72
CA TYR A 278 9.64 -6.42 32.04
C TYR A 278 9.17 -6.39 30.57
N LEU A 279 8.34 -5.42 30.20
CA LEU A 279 7.84 -5.26 28.81
C LEU A 279 8.82 -4.48 27.91
N GLN A 280 9.77 -3.74 28.48
CA GLN A 280 10.72 -2.93 27.70
C GLN A 280 12.02 -3.66 27.33
N SER A 281 12.39 -4.76 27.99
CA SER A 281 13.62 -5.52 27.69
C SER A 281 13.44 -6.59 26.60
N GLY A 282 12.21 -7.03 26.31
CA GLY A 282 11.93 -8.07 25.31
C GLY A 282 11.91 -7.59 23.85
N LEU A 283 11.94 -6.28 23.59
CA LEU A 283 11.76 -5.70 22.25
C LEU A 283 13.05 -5.28 21.54
N LYS A 284 14.22 -5.63 22.09
CA LYS A 284 15.53 -5.30 21.50
C LYS A 284 16.39 -6.53 21.28
N LYS A 285 16.08 -7.30 20.25
CA LYS A 285 17.02 -8.01 19.35
C LYS A 285 16.22 -8.93 18.46
N PHE A 286 16.27 -8.72 17.15
CA PHE A 286 16.50 -9.74 16.13
C PHE A 286 16.64 -9.01 14.79
N VAL A 287 17.89 -8.71 14.42
CA VAL A 287 18.29 -8.35 13.07
C VAL A 287 18.69 -9.66 12.41
N ALA A 288 17.93 -10.11 11.41
CA ALA A 288 18.38 -11.20 10.55
C ALA A 288 19.49 -10.67 9.62
N LEU A 289 20.68 -11.24 9.71
CA LEU A 289 21.76 -11.02 8.74
C LEU A 289 21.42 -11.72 7.41
N PRO A 290 21.63 -11.08 6.25
CA PRO A 290 21.44 -11.74 4.96
C PRO A 290 22.54 -12.78 4.70
N PRO A 291 22.26 -13.84 3.92
CA PRO A 291 23.23 -14.88 3.62
C PRO A 291 24.37 -14.34 2.75
N THR A 292 25.60 -14.73 3.10
CA THR A 292 26.82 -14.45 2.34
C THR A 292 26.77 -15.14 0.97
N PRO A 293 27.16 -14.47 -0.13
CA PRO A 293 27.20 -15.10 -1.44
C PRO A 293 28.30 -16.17 -1.52
N PRO A 294 28.11 -17.25 -2.31
CA PRO A 294 29.07 -18.33 -2.41
C PRO A 294 30.35 -17.85 -3.10
N GLN A 295 31.50 -18.18 -2.50
CA GLN A 295 32.81 -18.01 -3.11
C GLN A 295 32.97 -18.98 -4.29
N SER A 296 33.40 -18.45 -5.43
CA SER A 296 33.75 -19.23 -6.62
C SER A 296 35.12 -19.90 -6.43
N HIS A 297 35.15 -21.23 -6.38
CA HIS A 297 36.37 -21.99 -6.61
C HIS A 297 36.34 -22.66 -7.99
N GLN A 298 37.44 -22.46 -8.72
CA GLN A 298 37.77 -23.07 -10.01
C GLN A 298 38.04 -24.58 -9.91
N PRO A 299 38.02 -25.31 -11.05
CA PRO A 299 37.98 -26.77 -11.07
C PRO A 299 39.38 -27.40 -10.98
N LYS A 300 39.45 -28.59 -10.35
CA LYS A 300 40.54 -29.54 -10.57
C LYS A 300 40.00 -30.97 -10.58
N ASP A 301 40.56 -31.75 -11.49
CA ASP A 301 40.16 -33.07 -11.97
C ASP A 301 40.21 -34.23 -10.94
N ARG A 302 39.44 -35.28 -11.32
CA ARG A 302 39.58 -36.74 -11.08
C ARG A 302 38.83 -37.45 -9.93
N SER A 303 37.94 -38.34 -10.41
CA SER A 303 37.66 -39.73 -9.99
C SER A 303 36.70 -40.01 -8.82
N PRO A 304 35.93 -41.13 -8.89
CA PRO A 304 34.73 -41.33 -8.09
C PRO A 304 34.98 -42.19 -6.85
N GLU A 305 34.47 -41.75 -5.70
CA GLU A 305 34.33 -42.62 -4.53
C GLU A 305 33.08 -42.25 -3.73
N SER A 306 32.46 -43.29 -3.19
CA SER A 306 31.14 -43.37 -2.58
C SER A 306 30.98 -42.61 -1.25
N THR A 307 29.78 -42.04 -1.04
CA THR A 307 29.02 -41.70 0.21
C THR A 307 29.71 -41.75 1.59
N PRO A 308 29.41 -40.85 2.56
CA PRO A 308 28.03 -40.57 2.99
C PRO A 308 27.68 -39.11 3.41
N ARG A 309 26.36 -38.97 3.58
CA ARG A 309 25.53 -37.84 4.00
C ARG A 309 25.96 -37.25 5.36
N SER A 310 26.27 -35.95 5.44
CA SER A 310 26.39 -35.21 6.71
C SER A 310 25.25 -34.19 6.84
N GLN A 311 24.41 -34.35 7.85
CA GLN A 311 23.39 -33.37 8.24
C GLN A 311 24.02 -32.35 9.20
N HIS A 312 23.97 -31.07 8.85
CA HIS A 312 24.18 -29.98 9.81
C HIS A 312 22.84 -29.61 10.45
N GLN A 313 22.77 -29.73 11.77
CA GLN A 313 21.64 -29.40 12.62
C GLN A 313 21.82 -27.96 13.13
N ALA A 314 20.83 -27.09 12.89
CA ALA A 314 20.80 -25.74 13.47
C ALA A 314 19.99 -25.77 14.78
N HIS A 315 20.58 -25.22 15.83
CA HIS A 315 20.01 -25.10 17.17
C HIS A 315 19.13 -23.83 17.23
N PHE A 316 17.89 -23.95 17.71
CA PHE A 316 17.03 -22.82 18.03
C PHE A 316 16.48 -22.97 19.44
N ASP A 317 16.70 -21.95 20.26
CA ASP A 317 16.22 -21.85 21.64
C ASP A 317 14.74 -21.46 21.66
N GLY A 318 13.98 -22.17 22.51
CA GLY A 318 12.52 -22.10 22.55
C GLY A 318 11.94 -20.90 23.31
N GLU A 319 10.80 -20.42 22.83
CA GLU A 319 9.86 -19.59 23.59
C GLU A 319 8.52 -20.33 23.73
N THR A 320 8.03 -20.39 24.96
CA THR A 320 6.74 -21.00 25.36
C THR A 320 5.61 -19.99 25.18
N VAL A 321 4.55 -20.36 24.44
CA VAL A 321 3.33 -19.55 24.31
C VAL A 321 2.25 -20.08 25.25
N HIS A 322 1.78 -19.26 26.19
CA HIS A 322 0.61 -19.56 27.02
C HIS A 322 -0.68 -19.14 26.32
N VAL A 323 -1.57 -20.10 26.05
CA VAL A 323 -2.93 -19.84 25.53
C VAL A 323 -3.90 -19.85 26.71
N LEU A 324 -4.50 -18.69 27.02
CA LEU A 324 -5.65 -18.59 27.93
C LEU A 324 -6.93 -18.81 27.13
N VAL A 325 -7.65 -19.88 27.42
CA VAL A 325 -9.03 -20.11 26.95
C VAL A 325 -9.97 -19.67 28.06
N GLY A 326 -10.74 -18.61 27.80
CA GLY A 326 -11.84 -18.18 28.65
C GLY A 326 -13.13 -18.86 28.22
N ASP A 327 -13.80 -19.54 29.15
CA ASP A 327 -15.14 -20.10 28.99
C ASP A 327 -16.18 -19.07 29.44
N ASP A 328 -17.07 -18.68 28.54
CA ASP A 328 -18.33 -18.01 28.88
C ASP A 328 -19.50 -18.97 28.62
N SER A 329 -19.99 -19.54 29.73
CA SER A 329 -21.37 -19.93 30.02
C SER A 329 -22.11 -20.90 29.08
N ALA A 330 -22.27 -22.15 29.54
CA ALA A 330 -23.58 -22.72 29.92
C ALA A 330 -23.42 -24.17 30.42
N ASN A 331 -23.82 -24.42 31.67
CA ASN A 331 -24.11 -25.73 32.29
C ASN A 331 -23.55 -26.97 31.58
N VAL A 332 -22.32 -27.34 31.92
CA VAL A 332 -21.77 -28.67 31.65
C VAL A 332 -21.58 -29.37 33.00
N ASP A 333 -22.18 -30.55 33.12
CA ASP A 333 -22.12 -31.42 34.29
C ASP A 333 -20.68 -31.63 34.79
N ALA A 334 -20.45 -31.41 36.09
CA ALA A 334 -19.14 -31.43 36.73
C ALA A 334 -18.44 -32.82 36.79
N ASN A 335 -19.02 -33.86 36.19
CA ASN A 335 -18.49 -35.22 36.24
C ASN A 335 -18.07 -35.78 34.87
N ASP A 336 -18.18 -35.00 33.80
CA ASP A 336 -17.68 -35.43 32.50
C ASP A 336 -16.32 -34.76 32.25
N CYS A 337 -15.25 -35.46 32.62
CA CYS A 337 -13.88 -35.18 32.16
C CYS A 337 -13.74 -35.49 30.66
N THR A 338 -14.65 -34.97 29.84
CA THR A 338 -14.58 -35.07 28.40
C THR A 338 -13.56 -34.06 27.89
N ARG A 339 -12.44 -34.67 27.48
CA ARG A 339 -11.39 -34.19 26.59
C ARG A 339 -11.73 -32.89 25.86
N PRO A 340 -10.81 -31.91 25.79
CA PRO A 340 -10.99 -30.75 24.93
C PRO A 340 -11.37 -31.21 23.53
N VAL A 341 -12.59 -30.91 23.11
CA VAL A 341 -13.05 -31.20 21.76
C VAL A 341 -12.38 -30.17 20.87
N VAL A 342 -11.19 -30.52 20.39
CA VAL A 342 -10.59 -29.88 19.22
C VAL A 342 -11.54 -30.13 18.06
N ARG A 343 -12.48 -29.21 17.83
CA ARG A 343 -13.20 -29.18 16.57
C ARG A 343 -12.17 -28.79 15.50
N THR A 344 -11.60 -29.80 14.86
CA THR A 344 -10.98 -29.66 13.55
C THR A 344 -12.04 -29.05 12.64
N LEU A 345 -11.91 -27.74 12.39
CA LEU A 345 -12.59 -27.09 11.29
C LEU A 345 -12.20 -27.89 10.04
N SER A 346 -13.17 -28.65 9.52
CA SER A 346 -13.05 -29.34 8.24
C SER A 346 -12.45 -28.35 7.24
N LYS A 347 -11.33 -28.77 6.62
CA LYS A 347 -10.52 -28.00 5.67
C LYS A 347 -11.34 -27.40 4.51
N ASP A 348 -12.58 -27.85 4.31
CA ASP A 348 -13.33 -27.64 3.09
C ASP A 348 -14.51 -26.66 3.20
N LYS A 349 -14.82 -26.12 4.37
CA LYS A 349 -15.98 -25.21 4.50
C LYS A 349 -15.66 -23.99 5.35
N SER A 350 -15.12 -22.96 4.70
CA SER A 350 -15.47 -21.60 5.11
C SER A 350 -16.99 -21.48 5.01
N ILE A 351 -17.63 -20.92 6.04
CA ILE A 351 -19.10 -20.80 6.15
C ILE A 351 -19.71 -19.97 4.99
N TRP A 352 -18.86 -19.36 4.15
CA TRP A 352 -19.23 -18.59 2.95
C TRP A 352 -18.73 -19.17 1.63
N GLY A 353 -17.99 -20.28 1.60
CA GLY A 353 -17.56 -20.92 0.35
C GLY A 353 -16.65 -20.09 -0.56
N VAL A 354 -16.19 -18.90 -0.13
CA VAL A 354 -15.32 -18.05 -0.96
C VAL A 354 -13.91 -18.00 -0.38
N GLU A 355 -13.03 -18.82 -0.95
CA GLU A 355 -11.59 -18.70 -0.75
C GLU A 355 -11.07 -17.45 -1.49
N TRP A 356 -11.10 -16.29 -0.85
CA TRP A 356 -10.44 -15.11 -1.40
C TRP A 356 -8.93 -15.18 -1.14
N TYR A 357 -8.24 -16.10 -1.83
CA TYR A 357 -6.79 -16.03 -2.08
C TYR A 357 -6.46 -15.10 -3.26
N ASN A 358 -7.40 -14.22 -3.63
CA ASN A 358 -7.47 -13.76 -4.98
C ASN A 358 -6.79 -12.39 -5.14
N PRO A 359 -5.69 -12.27 -5.92
CA PRO A 359 -5.10 -10.98 -6.26
C PRO A 359 -6.10 -10.05 -6.97
N ASN A 360 -7.28 -10.55 -7.34
CA ASN A 360 -8.38 -9.80 -7.91
C ASN A 360 -8.83 -8.59 -7.08
N GLN A 361 -8.60 -8.54 -5.75
CA GLN A 361 -8.90 -7.29 -5.02
C GLN A 361 -8.05 -6.11 -5.51
N LEU A 362 -6.83 -6.36 -6.00
CA LEU A 362 -5.98 -5.32 -6.60
C LEU A 362 -6.52 -4.84 -7.95
N LEU A 363 -7.39 -5.62 -8.62
CA LEU A 363 -8.07 -5.16 -9.84
C LEU A 363 -9.01 -3.99 -9.53
N ILE A 364 -9.52 -3.88 -8.30
CA ILE A 364 -10.34 -2.73 -7.88
C ILE A 364 -9.48 -1.46 -7.89
N LEU A 365 -8.26 -1.51 -7.33
CA LEU A 365 -7.32 -0.38 -7.36
C LEU A 365 -6.88 -0.02 -8.78
N ILE A 366 -6.63 -1.03 -9.63
CA ILE A 366 -6.30 -0.81 -11.04
C ILE A 366 -7.49 -0.15 -11.76
N ALA A 367 -8.70 -0.67 -11.59
CA ALA A 367 -9.89 -0.09 -12.20
C ALA A 367 -10.09 1.36 -11.75
N ALA A 368 -10.06 1.63 -10.43
CA ALA A 368 -10.19 2.97 -9.88
C ALA A 368 -9.14 3.94 -10.46
N SER A 369 -7.85 3.58 -10.42
CA SER A 369 -6.80 4.43 -10.98
C SER A 369 -6.91 4.65 -12.48
N VAL A 370 -7.35 3.65 -13.26
CA VAL A 370 -7.57 3.80 -14.71
C VAL A 370 -8.74 4.74 -15.00
N PHE A 371 -9.88 4.58 -14.32
CA PHE A 371 -11.02 5.50 -14.49
C PHE A 371 -10.64 6.93 -14.12
N HIS A 372 -9.87 7.11 -13.05
CA HIS A 372 -9.37 8.42 -12.63
C HIS A 372 -8.47 9.06 -13.70
N LEU A 373 -7.46 8.31 -14.16
CA LEU A 373 -6.55 8.74 -15.21
C LEU A 373 -7.29 9.09 -16.50
N VAL A 374 -8.27 8.27 -16.93
CA VAL A 374 -9.05 8.55 -18.15
C VAL A 374 -9.81 9.87 -18.01
N GLY A 375 -10.49 10.11 -16.88
CA GLY A 375 -11.17 11.39 -16.61
C GLY A 375 -10.21 12.57 -16.72
N ASN A 376 -9.05 12.50 -16.05
CA ASN A 376 -8.01 13.54 -16.08
C ASN A 376 -7.44 13.76 -17.49
N VAL A 377 -7.23 12.70 -18.27
CA VAL A 377 -6.76 12.78 -19.65
C VAL A 377 -7.79 13.45 -20.55
N LEU A 378 -9.07 13.07 -20.47
CA LEU A 378 -10.15 13.64 -21.29
C LEU A 378 -10.28 15.15 -21.07
N VAL A 379 -10.42 15.58 -19.81
CA VAL A 379 -10.57 17.01 -19.49
C VAL A 379 -9.30 17.81 -19.79
N THR A 380 -8.12 17.17 -19.76
CA THR A 380 -6.88 17.84 -20.14
C THR A 380 -6.78 18.03 -21.65
N ILE A 381 -7.13 17.01 -22.46
CA ILE A 381 -7.06 17.08 -23.92
C ILE A 381 -8.14 18.04 -24.48
N TRP A 382 -9.34 18.02 -23.91
CA TRP A 382 -10.47 18.85 -24.34
C TRP A 382 -10.99 19.76 -23.22
N PRO A 383 -10.19 20.75 -22.77
CA PRO A 383 -10.55 21.59 -21.62
C PRO A 383 -11.73 22.54 -21.88
N ARG A 384 -12.18 22.64 -23.14
CA ARG A 384 -13.34 23.45 -23.56
C ARG A 384 -14.57 22.61 -23.92
N SER A 385 -14.54 21.30 -23.68
CA SER A 385 -15.66 20.41 -23.95
C SER A 385 -16.45 20.16 -22.66
N MET A 386 -17.74 20.48 -22.70
CA MET A 386 -18.67 20.17 -21.61
C MET A 386 -18.73 18.66 -21.34
N TYR A 387 -18.72 17.83 -22.38
CA TYR A 387 -18.72 16.36 -22.23
C TYR A 387 -17.44 15.84 -21.58
N ALA A 388 -16.27 16.42 -21.89
CA ALA A 388 -15.02 16.03 -21.23
C ALA A 388 -15.03 16.41 -19.75
N LEU A 389 -15.58 17.59 -19.41
CA LEU A 389 -15.78 18.00 -18.03
C LEU A 389 -16.77 17.07 -17.29
N ALA A 390 -17.91 16.75 -17.91
CA ALA A 390 -18.88 15.81 -17.36
C ALA A 390 -18.29 14.41 -17.15
N ALA A 391 -17.52 13.90 -18.11
CA ALA A 391 -16.83 12.61 -17.99
C ALA A 391 -15.79 12.61 -16.86
N PHE A 392 -15.07 13.73 -16.68
CA PHE A 392 -14.16 13.91 -15.55
C PHE A 392 -14.90 13.87 -14.21
N GLN A 393 -15.98 14.64 -14.04
CA GLN A 393 -16.78 14.62 -12.81
C GLN A 393 -17.41 13.25 -12.55
N PHE A 394 -17.93 12.60 -13.60
CA PHE A 394 -18.47 11.25 -13.52
C PHE A 394 -17.40 10.24 -13.07
N SER A 395 -16.16 10.37 -13.57
CA SER A 395 -15.07 9.48 -13.15
C SER A 395 -14.85 9.53 -11.64
N TYR A 396 -14.97 10.69 -10.99
CA TYR A 396 -14.85 10.81 -9.54
C TYR A 396 -15.98 10.07 -8.82
N GLY A 397 -17.19 10.12 -9.37
CA GLY A 397 -18.34 9.34 -8.89
C GLY A 397 -18.14 7.82 -8.94
N VAL A 398 -17.23 7.32 -9.77
CA VAL A 398 -16.90 5.88 -9.87
C VAL A 398 -15.66 5.52 -9.06
N VAL A 399 -14.61 6.33 -9.18
CA VAL A 399 -13.26 6.07 -8.64
C VAL A 399 -13.26 5.95 -7.12
N PHE A 400 -13.85 6.92 -6.42
CA PHE A 400 -13.75 6.98 -4.97
C PHE A 400 -14.61 5.93 -4.27
N PRO A 401 -15.83 5.60 -4.75
CA PRO A 401 -16.54 4.41 -4.29
C PRO A 401 -15.77 3.11 -4.51
N LEU A 402 -15.03 2.95 -5.61
CA LEU A 402 -14.16 1.78 -5.81
C LEU A 402 -13.02 1.72 -4.79
N TYR A 403 -12.36 2.84 -4.48
CA TYR A 403 -11.36 2.87 -3.41
C TYR A 403 -11.96 2.56 -2.04
N ALA A 404 -13.12 3.11 -1.70
CA ALA A 404 -13.82 2.79 -0.46
C ALA A 404 -14.23 1.30 -0.39
N TYR A 405 -14.67 0.74 -1.52
CA TYR A 405 -14.98 -0.69 -1.64
C TYR A 405 -13.74 -1.57 -1.47
N TYR A 406 -12.60 -1.18 -2.05
CA TYR A 406 -11.32 -1.86 -1.80
C TYR A 406 -10.99 -1.88 -0.30
N LEU A 407 -11.09 -0.74 0.40
CA LEU A 407 -10.84 -0.66 1.84
C LEU A 407 -11.78 -1.56 2.64
N TYR A 408 -13.06 -1.62 2.25
CA TYR A 408 -14.02 -2.53 2.85
C TYR A 408 -13.59 -3.99 2.68
N VAL A 409 -13.27 -4.40 1.45
CA VAL A 409 -12.83 -5.78 1.14
C VAL A 409 -11.55 -6.13 1.89
N ASP A 410 -10.55 -5.26 1.89
CA ASP A 410 -9.25 -5.53 2.53
C ASP A 410 -9.38 -5.65 4.07
N ASN A 411 -10.17 -4.78 4.71
CA ASN A 411 -10.31 -4.79 6.17
C ASN A 411 -11.27 -5.86 6.69
N HIS A 412 -12.23 -6.33 5.87
CA HIS A 412 -13.26 -7.30 6.28
C HIS A 412 -13.10 -8.69 5.67
N ALA A 413 -12.05 -8.91 4.88
CA ALA A 413 -11.70 -10.25 4.41
C ALA A 413 -11.44 -11.18 5.60
N LEU A 414 -12.14 -12.32 5.63
CA LEU A 414 -12.01 -13.34 6.69
C LEU A 414 -10.64 -14.06 6.69
N ARG A 415 -9.82 -13.84 5.66
CA ARG A 415 -8.49 -14.43 5.52
C ARG A 415 -7.48 -13.36 5.11
N GLN A 416 -6.29 -13.43 5.69
CA GLN A 416 -5.17 -12.59 5.30
C GLN A 416 -4.79 -12.89 3.86
N THR A 417 -4.82 -11.87 3.01
CA THR A 417 -4.21 -11.96 1.68
C THR A 417 -2.76 -11.50 1.76
N LYS A 418 -1.87 -12.11 0.97
CA LYS A 418 -0.49 -11.65 0.81
C LYS A 418 -0.36 -10.90 -0.49
N VAL A 419 0.07 -9.64 -0.42
CA VAL A 419 0.33 -8.79 -1.58
C VAL A 419 1.83 -8.66 -1.74
N TYR A 420 2.37 -9.12 -2.87
CA TYR A 420 3.81 -9.14 -3.10
C TYR A 420 4.25 -7.90 -3.87
N LEU A 421 4.92 -6.98 -3.16
CA LEU A 421 5.41 -5.75 -3.76
C LEU A 421 6.54 -6.05 -4.75
N PRO A 422 6.55 -5.42 -5.94
CA PRO A 422 7.54 -5.70 -6.95
C PRO A 422 8.93 -5.22 -6.49
N GLN A 423 9.98 -5.94 -6.85
CA GLN A 423 11.35 -5.49 -6.55
C GLN A 423 11.67 -4.17 -7.30
N PHE A 424 11.96 -3.13 -6.53
CA PHE A 424 12.35 -1.81 -7.04
C PHE A 424 13.87 -1.70 -7.13
N THR A 425 14.44 -2.07 -8.27
CA THR A 425 15.82 -1.66 -8.60
C THR A 425 15.81 -0.18 -9.00
N LYS A 426 16.91 0.55 -8.74
CA LYS A 426 17.04 1.97 -9.13
C LYS A 426 16.65 2.22 -10.60
N VAL A 427 17.01 1.29 -11.49
CA VAL A 427 16.69 1.36 -12.92
C VAL A 427 15.20 1.20 -13.19
N LYS A 428 14.54 0.20 -12.58
CA LYS A 428 13.10 -0.02 -12.76
C LYS A 428 12.31 1.17 -12.24
N THR A 429 12.71 1.74 -11.11
CA THR A 429 12.11 2.96 -10.56
C THR A 429 12.29 4.12 -11.52
N PHE A 430 13.51 4.33 -12.04
CA PHE A 430 13.78 5.37 -13.05
C PHE A 430 12.94 5.17 -14.32
N THR A 431 12.82 3.94 -14.84
CA THR A 431 11.97 3.64 -15.99
C THR A 431 10.51 3.99 -15.74
N VAL A 432 9.96 3.66 -14.56
CA VAL A 432 8.58 4.05 -14.21
C VAL A 432 8.44 5.56 -14.21
N ILE A 433 9.35 6.31 -13.58
CA ILE A 433 9.32 7.78 -13.56
C ILE A 433 9.36 8.36 -14.99
N CYS A 434 10.20 7.81 -15.86
CA CYS A 434 10.23 8.29 -17.25
C CYS A 434 8.92 7.97 -18.00
N LEU A 435 8.31 6.80 -17.76
CA LEU A 435 7.02 6.45 -18.38
C LEU A 435 5.89 7.37 -17.92
N THR A 436 5.84 7.73 -16.64
CA THR A 436 4.83 8.68 -16.13
C THR A 436 5.00 10.06 -16.75
N PHE A 437 6.24 10.54 -16.85
CA PHE A 437 6.55 11.81 -17.50
C PHE A 437 6.22 11.79 -18.99
N ILE A 438 6.48 10.69 -19.70
CA ILE A 438 6.08 10.55 -21.11
C ILE A 438 4.56 10.63 -21.25
N GLY A 439 3.81 9.86 -20.44
CA GLY A 439 2.35 9.84 -20.47
C GLY A 439 1.76 11.23 -20.24
N ALA A 440 2.17 11.90 -19.15
CA ALA A 440 1.71 13.25 -18.84
C ALA A 440 2.06 14.27 -19.94
N THR A 441 3.30 14.24 -20.42
CA THR A 441 3.78 15.17 -21.45
C THR A 441 3.07 14.97 -22.79
N LEU A 442 2.77 13.71 -23.16
CA LEU A 442 2.03 13.39 -24.37
C LEU A 442 0.58 13.90 -24.27
N THR A 443 -0.07 13.74 -23.11
CA THR A 443 -1.42 14.27 -22.87
C THR A 443 -1.45 15.80 -23.00
N ILE A 444 -0.49 16.51 -22.39
CA ILE A 444 -0.36 17.97 -22.55
C ILE A 444 -0.12 18.34 -24.02
N ARG A 445 0.71 17.58 -24.73
CA ARG A 445 0.98 17.84 -26.14
C ARG A 445 -0.28 17.73 -27.00
N LEU A 446 -1.09 16.70 -26.77
CA LEU A 446 -2.37 16.52 -27.44
C LEU A 446 -3.33 17.67 -27.10
N ALA A 447 -3.40 18.09 -25.83
CA ALA A 447 -4.21 19.24 -25.41
C ALA A 447 -3.86 20.51 -26.19
N LEU A 448 -2.57 20.83 -26.31
CA LEU A 448 -2.11 21.99 -27.09
C LEU A 448 -2.43 21.85 -28.57
N TYR A 449 -2.28 20.64 -29.13
CA TYR A 449 -2.63 20.37 -30.52
C TYR A 449 -4.11 20.64 -30.81
N PHE A 450 -5.02 20.11 -29.99
CA PHE A 450 -6.46 20.32 -30.17
C PHE A 450 -6.88 21.75 -29.85
N SER A 451 -6.22 22.43 -28.92
CA SER A 451 -6.53 23.82 -28.55
C SER A 451 -6.14 24.84 -29.64
N THR A 452 -5.16 24.53 -30.50
CA THR A 452 -4.70 25.42 -31.58
C THR A 452 -5.48 25.26 -32.88
N ARG A 453 -6.30 24.22 -33.02
CA ARG A 453 -7.14 24.06 -34.21
C ARG A 453 -8.27 25.10 -34.17
N PRO A 454 -8.49 25.87 -35.25
CA PRO A 454 -9.67 26.71 -35.34
C PRO A 454 -10.90 25.83 -35.13
N ALA A 455 -11.86 26.31 -34.34
CA ALA A 455 -13.15 25.66 -34.19
C ALA A 455 -13.85 25.68 -35.55
N SER A 456 -13.51 24.74 -36.43
CA SER A 456 -13.99 24.66 -37.79
C SER A 456 -15.42 24.14 -37.76
N GLY A 457 -16.37 24.97 -37.33
CA GLY A 457 -17.82 24.80 -37.47
C GLY A 457 -18.45 23.51 -36.93
N SER A 458 -17.69 22.58 -36.35
CA SER A 458 -18.19 21.29 -35.89
C SER A 458 -18.72 21.43 -34.47
N VAL A 459 -20.04 21.46 -34.39
CA VAL A 459 -20.84 21.14 -33.22
C VAL A 459 -20.38 19.77 -32.69
N PHE A 460 -19.57 19.77 -31.64
CA PHE A 460 -19.35 18.61 -30.77
C PHE A 460 -19.71 19.00 -29.36
#